data_AF-K9Z7B9-F1
#
_entry.id   AF-K9Z7B9-F1
#
_cell.length_a   1.000
_cell.length_b   1.000
_cell.length_c   1.000
_cell.angle_alpha   90.00
_cell.angle_beta   90.00
_cell.angle_gamma   90.00
#
_symmetry.space_group_name_H-M   'P 1'
#
loop_
_entity.id
_entity.type
_entity.pdbx_description
1 polymer ?
#
loop_
_entity_poly.entity_id
_entity_poly.type
_entity_poly.pdbx_seq_one_letter_code
_entity_poly.pdbx_strand_id
1 'polypeptide(L)'
;MENNSKLINTIIRFFTIGFLLAWCFILIRPFIIIILWAVIIAIALFPVFEWLKNRLGGRAKLSAISLALVGIAIVLGPISIIATVLFHNAQTIVEGIDTGTLVIPPPSPDIADIPIIGKPLSELWQLASLNLEALISQFKTQIVEFSKTLLLQATNISLILLKFIISIVVAVILTLNAKSLNQGVTLFVLRLAPTRGEEFIQLATTSTHCDYFTGGNWRNYCPRDSRFICRSCNLDSRL
;
A
#
# COMPACT_ATOMS: atom_id res chain seq x y z
N MET A 1 6.63 -58.33 10.49
CA MET A 1 6.97 -57.02 11.10
C MET A 1 7.55 -56.00 10.10
N GLU A 2 7.94 -56.39 8.88
CA GLU A 2 8.56 -55.51 7.88
C GLU A 2 7.65 -54.37 7.33
N ASN A 3 6.33 -54.56 7.31
CA ASN A 3 5.43 -53.58 6.71
C ASN A 3 5.27 -52.30 7.57
N ASN A 4 5.36 -52.42 8.90
CA ASN A 4 5.16 -51.28 9.80
C ASN A 4 6.32 -50.29 9.74
N SER A 5 7.57 -50.75 9.57
CA SER A 5 8.73 -49.85 9.46
C SER A 5 8.74 -49.06 8.15
N LYS A 6 8.26 -49.65 7.04
CA LYS A 6 8.07 -48.97 5.76
C LYS A 6 6.99 -47.88 5.83
N LEU A 7 5.86 -48.18 6.50
CA LEU A 7 4.81 -47.20 6.74
C LEU A 7 5.29 -46.04 7.63
N ILE A 8 5.97 -46.36 8.74
CA ILE A 8 6.52 -45.36 9.66
C ILE A 8 7.53 -44.44 8.95
N ASN A 9 8.47 -44.99 8.17
CA ASN A 9 9.43 -44.18 7.42
C ASN A 9 8.77 -43.27 6.38
N THR A 10 7.71 -43.76 5.72
CA THR A 10 6.98 -42.97 4.72
C THR A 10 6.24 -41.81 5.38
N ILE A 11 5.58 -42.05 6.52
CA ILE A 11 4.87 -41.03 7.30
C ILE A 11 5.85 -39.97 7.83
N ILE A 12 6.98 -40.38 8.40
CA ILE A 12 8.00 -39.46 8.91
C ILE A 12 8.54 -38.59 7.77
N ARG A 13 8.82 -39.18 6.60
CA ARG A 13 9.34 -38.42 5.46
C ARG A 13 8.33 -37.39 4.94
N PHE A 14 7.05 -37.76 4.85
CA PHE A 14 5.99 -36.85 4.44
C PHE A 14 5.79 -35.72 5.46
N PHE A 15 5.84 -36.03 6.76
CA PHE A 15 5.76 -35.05 7.83
C PHE A 15 6.94 -34.08 7.80
N THR A 16 8.17 -34.58 7.65
CA THR A 16 9.38 -33.73 7.57
C THR A 16 9.33 -32.80 6.37
N ILE A 17 8.95 -33.31 5.20
CA ILE A 17 8.80 -32.49 3.99
C ILE A 17 7.70 -31.45 4.18
N GLY A 18 6.52 -31.86 4.68
CA GLY A 18 5.40 -30.97 4.95
C GLY A 18 5.74 -29.88 5.97
N PHE A 19 6.45 -30.24 7.04
CA PHE A 19 6.91 -29.32 8.07
C PHE A 19 7.92 -28.32 7.51
N LEU A 20 8.89 -28.79 6.72
CA LEU A 20 9.88 -27.93 6.06
C LEU A 20 9.20 -26.97 5.08
N LEU A 21 8.21 -27.45 4.32
CA LEU A 21 7.44 -26.64 3.38
C LEU A 21 6.61 -25.58 4.12
N ALA A 22 5.94 -25.94 5.21
CA ALA A 22 5.18 -25.02 6.04
C ALA A 22 6.07 -23.95 6.69
N TRP A 23 7.25 -24.34 7.17
CA TRP A 23 8.27 -23.43 7.68
C TRP A 23 8.80 -22.50 6.60
N CYS A 24 9.09 -23.02 5.40
CA CYS A 24 9.51 -22.17 4.29
C CYS A 24 8.40 -21.18 3.91
N PHE A 25 7.14 -21.64 3.90
CA PHE A 25 5.99 -20.80 3.59
C PHE A 25 5.76 -19.71 4.64
N ILE A 26 5.94 -20.00 5.94
CA ILE A 26 5.81 -19.00 7.01
C ILE A 26 6.84 -17.87 6.85
N LEU A 27 8.06 -18.22 6.43
CA LEU A 27 9.15 -17.27 6.19
C LEU A 27 8.93 -16.46 4.91
N ILE A 28 8.39 -17.08 3.86
CA ILE A 28 8.10 -16.42 2.57
C ILE A 28 6.84 -15.55 2.63
N ARG A 29 5.87 -15.87 3.48
CA ARG A 29 4.60 -15.14 3.66
C ARG A 29 4.77 -13.61 3.78
N PRO A 30 5.68 -13.06 4.60
CA PRO A 30 5.91 -11.62 4.67
C PRO A 30 6.51 -11.01 3.39
N PHE A 31 7.21 -11.80 2.57
CA PHE A 31 7.76 -11.32 1.29
C PHE A 31 6.68 -11.26 0.21
N ILE A 32 5.79 -12.26 0.12
CA ILE A 32 4.72 -12.27 -0.89
C ILE A 32 3.85 -11.02 -0.76
N ILE A 33 3.48 -10.64 0.47
CA ILE A 33 2.67 -9.45 0.68
C ILE A 33 3.40 -8.17 0.23
N ILE A 34 4.71 -8.04 0.51
CA ILE A 34 5.52 -6.88 0.08
C ILE A 34 5.63 -6.83 -1.44
N ILE A 35 5.89 -7.97 -2.09
CA ILE A 35 5.98 -8.07 -3.55
C ILE A 35 4.64 -7.72 -4.20
N LEU A 36 3.53 -8.21 -3.66
CA LEU A 36 2.20 -7.95 -4.18
C LEU A 36 1.85 -6.45 -4.09
N TRP A 37 2.13 -5.81 -2.96
CA TRP A 37 2.01 -4.35 -2.85
C TRP A 37 2.92 -3.62 -3.84
N ALA A 38 4.15 -4.09 -4.07
CA ALA A 38 5.09 -3.50 -5.03
C ALA A 38 4.59 -3.59 -6.46
N VAL A 39 4.01 -4.72 -6.85
CA VAL A 39 3.41 -4.89 -8.19
C VAL A 39 2.23 -3.94 -8.38
N ILE A 40 1.33 -3.84 -7.40
CA ILE A 40 0.19 -2.92 -7.47
C ILE A 40 0.65 -1.47 -7.65
N ILE A 41 1.62 -1.03 -6.83
CA ILE A 41 2.19 0.32 -6.93
C ILE A 41 2.92 0.51 -8.25
N ALA A 42 3.71 -0.47 -8.71
CA ALA A 42 4.43 -0.37 -9.97
C ALA A 42 3.49 -0.18 -11.16
N ILE A 43 2.36 -0.89 -11.20
CA ILE A 43 1.33 -0.73 -12.24
C ILE A 43 0.71 0.68 -12.15
N ALA A 44 0.39 1.15 -10.95
CA ALA A 44 -0.18 2.48 -10.74
C ALA A 44 0.82 3.61 -11.08
N LEU A 45 2.11 3.42 -10.81
CA LEU A 45 3.18 4.39 -11.08
C LEU A 45 3.68 4.37 -12.52
N PHE A 46 3.45 3.28 -13.28
CA PHE A 46 3.91 3.16 -14.67
C PHE A 46 3.49 4.34 -15.56
N PRO A 47 2.22 4.78 -15.62
CA PRO A 47 1.82 5.92 -16.44
C PRO A 47 2.49 7.23 -15.98
N VAL A 48 2.67 7.40 -14.66
CA VAL A 48 3.33 8.58 -14.07
C VAL A 48 4.81 8.60 -14.45
N PHE A 49 5.49 7.45 -14.34
CA PHE A 49 6.89 7.29 -14.71
C PHE A 49 7.13 7.66 -16.17
N GLU A 50 6.26 7.20 -17.06
CA GLU A 50 6.43 7.43 -18.49
C GLU A 50 6.05 8.86 -18.90
N TRP A 51 5.03 9.46 -18.28
CA TRP A 51 4.76 10.91 -18.41
C TRP A 51 5.97 11.74 -17.99
N LEU A 52 6.60 11.39 -16.86
CA LEU A 52 7.77 12.07 -16.33
C LEU A 52 9.01 11.85 -17.22
N LYS A 53 9.24 10.62 -17.70
CA LYS A 53 10.30 10.27 -18.66
C LYS A 53 10.20 11.09 -19.95
N ASN A 54 8.99 11.26 -20.47
CA ASN A 54 8.75 12.04 -21.69
C ASN A 54 9.02 13.53 -21.46
N ARG A 55 8.69 14.06 -20.27
CA ARG A 55 8.98 15.45 -19.91
C ARG A 55 10.47 15.73 -19.63
N LEU A 56 11.20 14.74 -19.11
CA LEU A 56 12.64 14.85 -18.80
C LEU A 56 13.56 14.42 -19.96
N GLY A 57 13.03 14.29 -21.18
CA GLY A 57 13.83 14.06 -22.38
C GLY A 57 14.45 12.66 -22.48
N GLY A 58 13.77 11.63 -21.94
CA GLY A 58 14.18 10.23 -22.12
C GLY A 58 15.26 9.71 -21.15
N ARG A 59 15.68 10.53 -20.16
CA ARG A 59 16.64 10.12 -19.13
C ARG A 59 15.97 9.28 -18.04
N ALA A 60 15.95 7.96 -18.23
CA ALA A 60 15.28 7.01 -17.33
C ALA A 60 15.75 7.10 -15.87
N LYS A 61 17.05 7.30 -15.60
CA LYS A 61 17.61 7.36 -14.23
C LYS A 61 17.11 8.55 -13.42
N LEU A 62 17.06 9.75 -14.01
CA LEU A 62 16.58 10.96 -13.31
C LEU A 62 15.07 10.91 -13.07
N SER A 63 14.33 10.35 -14.02
CA SER A 63 12.87 10.18 -13.91
C SER A 63 12.50 9.20 -12.79
N ALA A 64 13.30 8.16 -12.60
CA ALA A 64 13.09 7.18 -11.52
C ALA A 64 13.37 7.77 -10.13
N ILE A 65 14.46 8.53 -9.97
CA ILE A 65 14.80 9.17 -8.69
C ILE A 65 13.74 10.19 -8.30
N SER A 66 13.28 11.01 -9.24
CA SER A 66 12.21 11.99 -8.98
C SER A 66 10.89 11.29 -8.63
N LEU A 67 10.54 10.19 -9.30
CA LEU A 67 9.35 9.41 -8.96
C LEU A 67 9.44 8.79 -7.55
N ALA A 68 10.61 8.25 -7.16
CA ALA A 68 10.83 7.75 -5.80
C ALA A 68 10.65 8.85 -4.76
N LEU A 69 11.23 10.02 -5.01
CA LEU A 69 11.14 11.17 -4.10
C LEU A 69 9.69 11.64 -3.93
N VAL A 70 8.95 11.75 -5.04
CA VAL A 70 7.54 12.12 -5.03
C VAL A 70 6.70 11.06 -4.32
N GLY A 71 6.94 9.77 -4.59
CA GLY A 71 6.24 8.68 -3.91
C GLY A 71 6.44 8.70 -2.40
N ILE A 72 7.67 8.93 -1.93
CA ILE A 72 7.96 9.09 -0.50
C ILE A 72 7.28 10.33 0.07
N ALA A 73 7.31 11.46 -0.63
CA ALA A 73 6.66 12.68 -0.19
C ALA A 73 5.13 12.53 -0.05
N ILE A 74 4.49 11.82 -0.98
CA ILE A 74 3.04 11.53 -0.93
C ILE A 74 2.68 10.70 0.31
N VAL A 75 3.57 9.79 0.73
CA VAL A 75 3.34 8.95 1.92
C VAL A 75 3.60 9.73 3.21
N LEU A 76 4.72 10.46 3.28
CA LEU A 76 5.10 11.21 4.47
C LEU A 76 4.24 12.46 4.71
N GLY A 77 3.70 13.07 3.66
CA GLY A 77 2.85 14.25 3.73
C GLY A 77 1.63 14.13 4.65
N PRO A 78 0.72 13.15 4.46
CA PRO A 78 -0.43 13.00 5.35
C PRO A 78 -0.01 12.64 6.78
N ILE A 79 1.08 11.89 6.96
CA ILE A 79 1.57 11.49 8.29
C ILE A 79 2.04 12.70 9.09
N SER A 80 2.77 13.63 8.47
CA SER A 80 3.26 14.83 9.15
C SER A 80 2.12 15.75 9.56
N ILE A 81 1.08 15.89 8.73
CA ILE A 81 -0.12 16.67 9.06
C ILE A 81 -0.83 16.05 10.27
N ILE A 82 -1.06 14.73 10.26
CA ILE A 82 -1.73 14.06 11.38
C ILE A 82 -0.90 14.19 12.66
N ALA A 83 0.41 13.98 12.57
CA ALA A 83 1.31 14.11 13.72
C ALA A 83 1.27 15.51 14.31
N THR A 84 1.39 16.55 13.49
CA THR A 84 1.37 17.95 13.96
C THR A 84 0.06 18.31 14.63
N VAL A 85 -1.08 17.90 14.06
CA VAL A 85 -2.40 18.10 14.68
C VAL A 85 -2.49 17.40 16.03
N LEU A 86 -2.04 16.15 16.15
CA LEU A 86 -2.05 15.41 17.42
C LEU A 86 -1.15 16.06 18.47
N PHE A 87 0.07 16.45 18.09
CA PHE A 87 1.01 17.11 19.00
C PHE A 87 0.46 18.45 19.50
N HIS A 88 -0.09 19.28 18.61
CA HIS A 88 -0.63 20.59 18.99
C HIS A 88 -1.86 20.47 19.90
N ASN A 89 -2.76 19.53 19.62
CA ASN A 89 -3.92 19.27 20.48
C ASN A 89 -3.49 18.74 21.86
N ALA A 90 -2.54 17.79 21.91
CA ALA A 90 -2.02 17.27 23.17
C ALA A 90 -1.34 18.37 24.00
N GLN A 91 -0.53 19.22 23.36
CA GLN A 91 0.12 20.34 24.01
C GLN A 91 -0.90 21.34 24.58
N THR A 92 -1.94 21.69 23.82
CA THR A 92 -3.01 22.60 24.26
C THR A 92 -3.75 22.06 25.49
N ILE A 93 -4.00 20.75 25.53
CA ILE A 93 -4.65 20.10 26.68
C ILE A 93 -3.73 20.13 27.91
N VAL A 94 -2.45 19.79 27.76
CA VAL A 94 -1.48 19.77 28.86
C VAL A 94 -1.26 21.18 29.42
N GLU A 95 -1.04 22.17 28.55
CA GLU A 95 -0.87 23.57 28.95
C GLU A 95 -2.13 24.11 29.64
N GLY A 96 -3.32 23.73 29.18
CA GLY A 96 -4.56 24.11 29.84
C GLY A 96 -4.69 23.51 31.25
N ILE A 97 -4.25 22.26 31.45
CA ILE A 97 -4.26 21.61 32.77
C ILE A 97 -3.27 22.31 33.71
N ASP A 98 -2.04 22.55 33.25
CA ASP A 98 -0.97 23.16 34.06
C ASP A 98 -1.28 24.62 34.43
N THR A 99 -1.92 25.38 33.54
CA THR A 99 -2.30 26.77 33.80
C THR A 99 -3.62 26.91 34.57
N GLY A 100 -4.32 25.80 34.87
CA GLY A 100 -5.64 25.80 35.52
C GLY A 100 -6.74 26.47 34.69
N THR A 101 -6.48 26.79 33.41
CA THR A 101 -7.42 27.46 32.50
C THR A 101 -8.24 26.49 31.65
N LEU A 102 -7.97 25.17 31.72
CA LEU A 102 -8.80 24.15 31.07
C LEU A 102 -10.11 23.93 31.82
N VAL A 103 -10.98 24.93 31.75
CA VAL A 103 -12.38 24.80 32.12
C VAL A 103 -13.07 24.09 30.96
N ILE A 104 -13.35 22.81 31.12
CA ILE A 104 -14.20 22.07 30.19
C ILE A 104 -15.58 22.74 30.24
N PRO A 105 -16.03 23.42 29.16
CA PRO A 105 -17.32 24.08 29.18
C PRO A 105 -18.43 23.03 29.37
N PRO A 106 -19.51 23.37 30.09
CA PRO A 106 -20.62 22.45 30.29
C PRO A 106 -21.17 21.97 28.94
N PRO A 107 -21.63 20.71 28.85
CA PRO A 107 -22.08 20.14 27.58
C PRO A 107 -23.26 20.96 27.04
N SER A 108 -23.18 21.38 25.77
CA SER A 108 -24.29 22.03 25.09
C SER A 108 -25.49 21.08 24.95
N PRO A 109 -26.73 21.58 25.00
CA PRO A 109 -27.94 20.74 24.96
C PRO A 109 -28.02 19.84 23.72
N ASP A 110 -27.42 20.25 22.59
CA ASP A 110 -27.32 19.44 21.36
C ASP A 110 -26.61 18.09 21.53
N ILE A 111 -25.74 17.95 22.55
CA ILE A 111 -25.01 16.70 22.81
C ILE A 111 -25.93 15.67 23.50
N ALA A 112 -26.92 16.14 24.26
CA ALA A 112 -27.90 15.29 24.95
C ALA A 112 -28.95 14.69 24.00
N ASP A 113 -29.21 15.35 22.87
CA ASP A 113 -30.19 14.93 21.86
C ASP A 113 -29.69 13.80 20.94
N ILE A 114 -28.44 13.35 21.11
CA ILE A 114 -27.89 12.22 20.35
C ILE A 114 -28.53 10.91 20.86
N PRO A 115 -29.33 10.20 20.04
CA PRO A 115 -30.27 9.18 20.53
C PRO A 115 -29.63 7.88 21.05
N ILE A 116 -28.32 7.68 20.85
CA ILE A 116 -27.63 6.42 21.21
C ILE A 116 -26.66 6.59 22.38
N ILE A 117 -26.01 7.76 22.52
CA ILE A 117 -24.98 8.00 23.55
C ILE A 117 -25.19 9.32 24.32
N GLY A 118 -26.19 10.15 23.97
CA GLY A 118 -26.31 11.52 24.46
C GLY A 118 -26.43 11.67 25.98
N LYS A 119 -27.33 10.90 26.62
CA LYS A 119 -27.56 10.95 28.08
C LYS A 119 -26.34 10.54 28.92
N PRO A 120 -25.72 9.35 28.72
CA PRO A 120 -24.54 8.98 29.49
C PRO A 120 -23.34 9.89 29.18
N LEU A 121 -23.23 10.40 27.95
CA LEU A 121 -22.16 11.32 27.56
C LEU A 121 -22.33 12.70 28.20
N SER A 122 -23.54 13.24 28.27
CA SER A 122 -23.81 14.53 28.94
C SER A 122 -23.54 14.47 30.43
N GLU A 123 -23.90 13.37 31.10
CA GLU A 123 -23.61 13.18 32.53
C GLU A 123 -22.10 13.06 32.80
N LEU A 124 -21.38 12.29 31.98
CA LEU A 124 -19.92 12.18 32.06
C LEU A 124 -19.22 13.52 31.76
N TRP A 125 -19.71 14.29 30.79
CA TRP A 125 -19.16 15.61 30.44
C TRP A 125 -19.43 16.63 31.53
N GLN A 126 -20.60 16.57 32.17
CA GLN A 126 -20.91 17.41 33.33
C GLN A 126 -20.03 17.06 34.54
N LEU A 127 -19.80 15.78 34.82
CA LEU A 127 -18.83 15.31 35.81
C LEU A 127 -17.40 15.76 35.50
N ALA A 128 -17.00 15.73 34.23
CA ALA A 128 -15.70 16.23 33.76
C ALA A 128 -15.54 17.74 34.00
N SER A 129 -16.62 18.52 33.81
CA SER A 129 -16.61 19.97 34.06
C SER A 129 -16.54 20.33 35.55
N LEU A 130 -17.02 19.45 36.44
CA LEU A 130 -17.05 19.67 37.89
C LEU A 130 -15.80 19.16 38.60
N ASN A 131 -15.26 18.00 38.19
CA ASN A 131 -14.09 17.35 38.79
C ASN A 131 -13.37 16.45 37.79
N LEU A 132 -12.57 17.07 36.93
CA LEU A 132 -11.79 16.37 35.89
C LEU A 132 -10.81 15.33 36.48
N GLU A 133 -10.17 15.65 37.62
CA GLU A 133 -9.18 14.79 38.26
C GLU A 133 -9.80 13.50 38.86
N ALA A 134 -11.01 13.60 39.42
CA ALA A 134 -11.77 12.45 39.90
C ALA A 134 -12.23 11.54 38.75
N LEU A 135 -12.61 12.13 37.62
CA LEU A 135 -13.01 11.36 36.43
C LEU A 135 -11.82 10.65 35.78
N ILE A 136 -10.69 11.34 35.62
CA ILE A 136 -9.46 10.75 35.06
C ILE A 136 -8.96 9.61 35.95
N SER A 137 -9.01 9.75 37.27
CA SER A 137 -8.60 8.68 38.19
C SER A 137 -9.53 7.46 38.15
N GLN A 138 -10.84 7.68 38.00
CA GLN A 138 -11.83 6.60 37.87
C GLN A 138 -11.70 5.85 36.53
N PHE A 139 -11.39 6.57 35.43
CA PHE A 139 -11.25 6.01 34.08
C PHE A 139 -9.81 5.70 33.68
N LYS A 140 -8.84 5.89 34.59
CA LYS A 140 -7.40 5.75 34.33
C LYS A 140 -7.07 4.41 33.66
N THR A 141 -7.62 3.31 34.16
CA THR A 141 -7.36 1.96 33.62
C THR A 141 -7.84 1.83 32.18
N GLN A 142 -9.02 2.35 31.84
CA GLN A 142 -9.58 2.30 30.49
C GLN A 142 -8.79 3.20 29.53
N ILE A 143 -8.36 4.38 29.97
CA ILE A 143 -7.49 5.28 29.19
C ILE A 143 -6.13 4.61 28.91
N VAL A 144 -5.55 3.96 29.91
CA VAL A 144 -4.28 3.23 29.78
C VAL A 144 -4.42 2.02 28.85
N GLU A 145 -5.53 1.29 28.92
CA GLU A 145 -5.76 0.15 28.05
C GLU A 145 -6.02 0.60 26.59
N PHE A 146 -6.80 1.65 26.39
CA PHE A 146 -7.05 2.24 25.08
C PHE A 146 -5.77 2.79 24.45
N SER A 147 -4.94 3.51 25.21
CA SER A 147 -3.64 4.00 24.74
C SER A 147 -2.69 2.86 24.36
N LYS A 148 -2.66 1.75 25.12
CA LYS A 148 -1.91 0.54 24.74
C LYS A 148 -2.41 -0.04 23.43
N THR A 149 -3.73 -0.15 23.24
CA THR A 149 -4.30 -0.63 21.97
C THR A 149 -3.93 0.29 20.81
N LEU A 150 -4.00 1.61 21.00
CA LEU A 150 -3.59 2.58 20.00
C LEU A 150 -2.09 2.49 19.68
N LEU A 151 -1.22 2.31 20.68
CA LEU A 151 0.22 2.10 20.47
C LEU A 151 0.51 0.83 19.66
N LEU A 152 -0.21 -0.26 19.95
CA LEU A 152 -0.10 -1.50 19.18
C LEU A 152 -0.58 -1.32 17.75
N GLN A 153 -1.68 -0.59 17.54
CA GLN A 153 -2.17 -0.27 16.20
C GLN A 153 -1.20 0.66 15.46
N ALA A 154 -0.65 1.68 16.13
CA ALA A 154 0.35 2.58 15.56
C ALA A 154 1.60 1.82 15.11
N THR A 155 2.01 0.78 15.85
CA THR A 155 3.09 -0.12 15.45
C THR A 155 2.75 -0.85 14.15
N ASN A 156 1.55 -1.42 14.06
CA ASN A 156 1.09 -2.09 12.83
C ASN A 156 0.98 -1.15 11.64
N ILE A 157 0.46 0.06 11.83
CA ILE A 157 0.37 1.10 10.79
C ILE A 157 1.78 1.50 10.34
N SER A 158 2.71 1.69 11.28
CA SER A 158 4.11 2.00 10.98
C SER A 158 4.77 0.89 10.14
N LEU A 159 4.50 -0.38 10.45
CA LEU A 159 4.96 -1.50 9.64
C LEU A 159 4.34 -1.48 8.23
N ILE A 160 3.08 -1.10 8.08
CA ILE A 160 2.42 -0.95 6.76
C ILE A 160 3.07 0.19 5.97
N LEU A 161 3.32 1.33 6.60
CA LEU A 161 3.98 2.48 5.99
C LEU A 161 5.41 2.13 5.54
N LEU A 162 6.18 1.45 6.38
CA LEU A 162 7.52 0.98 6.05
C LEU A 162 7.49 0.02 4.85
N LYS A 163 6.56 -0.94 4.84
CA LYS A 163 6.34 -1.85 3.71
C LYS A 163 6.02 -1.09 2.44
N PHE A 164 5.21 -0.02 2.52
CA PHE A 164 4.85 0.81 1.38
C PHE A 164 6.06 1.61 0.83
N ILE A 165 6.91 2.14 1.70
CA ILE A 165 8.14 2.83 1.30
C ILE A 165 9.10 1.85 0.59
N ILE A 166 9.35 0.69 1.19
CA ILE A 166 10.20 -0.37 0.60
C ILE A 166 9.64 -0.79 -0.77
N SER A 167 8.33 -0.97 -0.83
CA SER A 167 7.60 -1.30 -2.05
C SER A 167 7.78 -0.26 -3.17
N ILE A 168 7.69 1.04 -2.87
CA ILE A 168 7.97 2.12 -3.83
C ILE A 168 9.41 2.04 -4.34
N VAL A 169 10.38 1.85 -3.44
CA VAL A 169 11.80 1.76 -3.82
C VAL A 169 12.01 0.57 -4.77
N VAL A 170 11.46 -0.59 -4.44
CA VAL A 170 11.52 -1.79 -5.30
C VAL A 170 10.85 -1.53 -6.65
N ALA A 171 9.66 -0.94 -6.67
CA ALA A 171 8.93 -0.59 -7.89
C ALA A 171 9.76 0.33 -8.80
N VAL A 172 10.41 1.35 -8.22
CA VAL A 172 11.26 2.28 -8.97
C VAL A 172 12.48 1.56 -9.57
N ILE A 173 13.18 0.75 -8.77
CA ILE A 173 14.32 -0.07 -9.25
C ILE A 173 13.88 -1.02 -10.37
N LEU A 174 12.68 -1.57 -10.26
CA LEU A 174 12.11 -2.50 -11.23
C LEU A 174 11.71 -1.79 -12.53
N THR A 175 11.13 -0.59 -12.45
CA THR A 175 10.86 0.26 -13.64
C THR A 175 12.13 0.72 -14.36
N LEU A 176 13.24 0.95 -13.65
CA LEU A 176 14.54 1.21 -14.26
C LEU A 176 15.05 0.03 -15.08
N ASN A 177 14.70 -1.19 -14.67
CA ASN A 177 15.06 -2.44 -15.33
C ASN A 177 13.95 -3.01 -16.22
N ALA A 178 12.88 -2.25 -16.51
CA ALA A 178 11.67 -2.75 -17.19
C ALA A 178 11.94 -3.42 -18.54
N LYS A 179 12.99 -3.01 -19.28
CA LYS A 179 13.42 -3.72 -20.51
C LYS A 179 13.83 -5.17 -20.26
N SER A 180 14.52 -5.44 -19.15
CA SER A 180 14.94 -6.80 -18.76
C SER A 180 13.80 -7.58 -18.10
N LEU A 181 12.90 -6.88 -17.41
CA LEU A 181 11.79 -7.53 -16.72
C LEU A 181 10.69 -8.00 -17.67
N ASN A 182 10.40 -7.23 -18.73
CA ASN A 182 9.44 -7.64 -19.75
C ASN A 182 9.84 -8.98 -20.39
N GLN A 183 11.13 -9.18 -20.67
CA GLN A 183 11.65 -10.45 -21.20
C GLN A 183 11.48 -11.62 -20.20
N GLY A 184 11.78 -11.38 -18.92
CA GLY A 184 11.62 -12.39 -17.87
C GLY A 184 10.17 -12.77 -17.60
N VAL A 185 9.25 -11.80 -17.58
CA VAL A 185 7.81 -12.03 -17.39
C VAL A 185 7.21 -12.73 -18.61
N THR A 186 7.56 -12.36 -19.84
CA THR A 186 7.13 -13.12 -21.02
C THR A 186 7.59 -14.57 -20.96
N LEU A 187 8.83 -14.84 -20.53
CA LEU A 187 9.32 -16.21 -20.40
C LEU A 187 8.61 -16.98 -19.27
N PHE A 188 8.25 -16.32 -18.17
CA PHE A 188 7.52 -16.95 -17.07
C PHE A 188 6.06 -17.25 -17.46
N VAL A 189 5.38 -16.30 -18.11
CA VAL A 189 4.01 -16.45 -18.59
C VAL A 189 3.91 -17.51 -19.69
N LEU A 190 4.86 -17.52 -20.64
CA LEU A 190 4.94 -18.58 -21.67
C LEU A 190 5.23 -19.96 -21.06
N ARG A 191 5.87 -20.02 -19.88
CA ARG A 191 6.16 -21.28 -19.18
C ARG A 191 5.01 -21.77 -18.29
N LEU A 192 4.17 -20.87 -17.79
CA LEU A 192 2.95 -21.22 -17.04
C LEU A 192 1.73 -21.51 -17.94
N ALA A 193 1.66 -20.91 -19.14
CA ALA A 193 0.53 -21.07 -20.06
C ALA A 193 0.99 -21.19 -21.53
N PRO A 194 1.59 -22.32 -21.93
CA PRO A 194 2.19 -22.49 -23.26
C PRO A 194 1.20 -22.51 -24.43
N THR A 195 -0.11 -22.72 -24.20
CA THR A 195 -1.09 -22.93 -25.28
C THR A 195 -1.99 -21.73 -25.61
N ARG A 196 -1.98 -20.65 -24.82
CA ARG A 196 -2.73 -19.40 -25.11
C ARG A 196 -1.99 -18.10 -24.75
N GLY A 197 -0.74 -18.18 -24.27
CA GLY A 197 0.02 -17.01 -23.82
C GLY A 197 0.23 -15.96 -24.91
N GLU A 198 0.50 -16.36 -26.16
CA GLU A 198 0.73 -15.41 -27.26
C GLU A 198 -0.52 -14.59 -27.62
N GLU A 199 -1.70 -15.18 -27.55
CA GLU A 199 -2.98 -14.52 -27.86
C GLU A 199 -3.37 -13.48 -26.78
N PHE A 200 -3.19 -13.83 -25.50
CA PHE A 200 -3.43 -12.89 -24.40
C PHE A 200 -2.40 -11.77 -24.33
N ILE A 201 -1.13 -12.06 -24.65
CA ILE A 201 -0.07 -11.05 -24.75
C ILE A 201 -0.35 -10.12 -25.95
N GLN A 202 -0.78 -10.65 -27.10
CA GLN A 202 -1.17 -9.82 -28.24
C GLN A 202 -2.36 -8.91 -27.90
N LEU A 203 -3.44 -9.43 -27.31
CA LEU A 203 -4.62 -8.64 -26.96
C LEU A 203 -4.31 -7.52 -25.94
N ALA A 204 -3.53 -7.83 -24.90
CA ALA A 204 -3.11 -6.84 -23.90
C ALA A 204 -2.13 -5.80 -24.45
N THR A 205 -1.30 -6.19 -25.43
CA THR A 205 -0.37 -5.26 -26.09
C THR A 205 -1.12 -4.33 -27.06
N THR A 206 -2.10 -4.82 -27.82
CA THR A 206 -2.88 -3.94 -28.71
C THR A 206 -3.71 -2.91 -27.96
N SER A 207 -4.29 -3.23 -26.80
CA SER A 207 -5.10 -2.26 -26.04
C SER A 207 -4.24 -1.19 -25.37
N THR A 208 -3.13 -1.57 -24.73
CA THR A 208 -2.29 -0.63 -23.98
C THR A 208 -1.38 0.22 -24.87
N HIS A 209 -0.96 -0.30 -26.02
CA HIS A 209 -0.02 0.41 -26.91
C HIS A 209 -0.72 1.38 -27.87
N CYS A 210 -2.03 1.22 -28.12
CA CYS A 210 -2.82 2.13 -28.95
C CYS A 210 -3.21 3.41 -28.19
N ASP A 211 -3.55 3.31 -26.89
CA ASP A 211 -3.87 4.46 -26.05
C ASP A 211 -2.66 5.38 -25.79
N TYR A 212 -1.45 4.79 -25.70
CA TYR A 212 -0.20 5.55 -25.59
C TYR A 212 0.18 6.31 -26.86
N PHE A 213 -0.43 5.95 -28.00
CA PHE A 213 -0.09 6.41 -29.35
C PHE A 213 -1.15 7.36 -29.93
N THR A 214 -1.78 8.20 -29.11
CA THR A 214 -2.75 9.23 -29.58
C THR A 214 -2.22 10.68 -29.51
N GLY A 215 -1.07 10.96 -28.88
CA GLY A 215 -0.54 12.32 -28.66
C GLY A 215 0.70 12.85 -29.43
N GLY A 216 1.32 12.19 -30.42
CA GLY A 216 2.55 12.74 -31.04
C GLY A 216 3.01 12.14 -32.39
N ASN A 217 3.50 12.99 -33.29
CA ASN A 217 3.88 12.72 -34.69
C ASN A 217 4.60 11.36 -34.96
N TRP A 218 3.93 10.51 -35.74
CA TRP A 218 4.02 9.04 -35.73
C TRP A 218 5.05 8.39 -36.67
N ARG A 219 5.67 9.16 -37.59
CA ARG A 219 6.38 8.56 -38.74
C ARG A 219 7.71 7.88 -38.41
N ASN A 220 8.33 8.17 -37.26
CA ASN A 220 9.71 7.77 -36.99
C ASN A 220 9.88 6.64 -35.96
N TYR A 221 8.81 6.16 -35.34
CA TYR A 221 8.87 5.22 -34.21
C TYR A 221 8.31 3.82 -34.45
N CYS A 222 7.86 3.46 -35.67
CA CYS A 222 7.37 2.11 -35.97
C CYS A 222 8.55 1.23 -36.47
N PRO A 223 9.10 0.29 -35.65
CA PRO A 223 10.16 -0.60 -36.10
C PRO A 223 9.66 -1.51 -37.22
N ARG A 224 10.53 -1.78 -38.20
CA ARG A 224 10.22 -2.39 -39.52
C ARG A 224 9.47 -3.73 -39.45
N ASP A 225 9.57 -4.41 -38.30
CA ASP A 225 9.00 -5.73 -37.98
C ASP A 225 7.56 -5.67 -37.39
N SER A 226 7.09 -4.49 -36.98
CA SER A 226 5.80 -4.29 -36.32
C SER A 226 4.75 -3.59 -37.19
N ARG A 227 4.92 -3.64 -38.52
CA ARG A 227 4.03 -3.01 -39.50
C ARG A 227 2.57 -3.51 -39.43
N PHE A 228 2.35 -4.73 -38.96
CA PHE A 228 1.00 -5.26 -38.73
C PHE A 228 0.28 -4.54 -37.59
N ILE A 229 0.97 -4.27 -36.47
CA ILE A 229 0.39 -3.62 -35.28
C ILE A 229 -0.01 -2.17 -35.58
N CYS A 230 0.85 -1.43 -36.30
CA CYS A 230 0.55 -0.07 -36.78
C CYS A 230 -0.65 -0.04 -37.76
N ARG A 231 -0.94 -1.15 -38.47
CA ARG A 231 -2.09 -1.24 -39.38
C ARG A 231 -3.40 -1.49 -38.62
N SER A 232 -3.35 -2.27 -37.53
CA SER A 232 -4.51 -2.59 -36.68
C SER A 232 -5.05 -1.37 -35.92
N CYS A 233 -4.20 -0.46 -35.43
CA CYS A 233 -4.62 0.77 -34.76
C CYS A 233 -5.26 1.82 -35.69
N ASN A 234 -5.11 1.69 -37.01
CA ASN A 234 -5.63 2.66 -37.99
C ASN A 234 -6.92 2.18 -38.69
N LEU A 235 -7.55 1.12 -38.19
CA LEU A 235 -8.73 0.54 -38.84
C LEU A 235 -10.07 1.13 -38.37
N ASP A 236 -10.05 2.13 -37.48
CA ASP A 236 -11.27 2.75 -36.94
C ASP A 236 -11.29 4.28 -37.11
N SER A 237 -10.66 4.78 -38.18
CA SER A 237 -10.90 6.15 -38.69
C SER A 237 -11.71 6.16 -39.99
N ARG A 238 -12.22 4.99 -40.41
CA ARG A 238 -13.05 4.82 -41.62
C ARG A 238 -14.09 3.70 -41.48
N LEU A 239 -14.83 3.70 -40.38
CA LEU A 239 -16.21 3.18 -40.35
C LEU A 239 -17.14 4.27 -39.85
#